data_AF-A0A957VS64-F1
#
_entry.id   AF-A0A957VS64-F1
#
_cell.length_a   1.000
_cell.length_b   1.000
_cell.length_c   1.000
_cell.angle_alpha   90.00
_cell.angle_beta   90.00
_cell.angle_gamma   90.00
#
_symmetry.space_group_name_H-M   'P 1'
#
loop_
_entity.id
_entity.type
_entity.pdbx_description
1 polymer ?
#
loop_
_entity_poly.entity_id
_entity_poly.type
_entity_poly.pdbx_seq_one_letter_code
_entity_poly.pdbx_strand_id
1 'polypeptide(L)'
;MSDSNIRVGNAPCSWGVIENVEGERGGYAKVLDEMAATGFAGTELGDWGFMPTDPDELRAELAKRNLKLLASWVSVKLHDPAEHAASEADAVRTARQLARVGGPDNLIVLGNDPYMDPMRTLNSGRLT
;
A
#
# COMPACT_ATOMS: atom_id res chain seq x y z
N MET A 1 -7.73 -11.26 -32.62
CA MET A 1 -8.16 -11.18 -31.21
C MET A 1 -7.13 -10.33 -30.52
N SER A 2 -7.49 -9.16 -29.98
CA SER A 2 -6.54 -8.41 -29.15
C SER A 2 -6.36 -9.21 -27.87
N ASP A 3 -5.17 -9.77 -27.69
CA ASP A 3 -4.80 -10.52 -26.50
C ASP A 3 -4.59 -9.49 -25.38
N SER A 4 -5.69 -9.01 -24.80
CA SER A 4 -5.67 -8.04 -23.71
C SER A 4 -5.30 -8.80 -22.43
N ASN A 5 -4.02 -9.14 -22.31
CA ASN A 5 -3.49 -9.86 -21.16
C ASN A 5 -3.66 -8.99 -19.90
N ILE A 6 -4.51 -9.43 -18.97
CA ILE A 6 -4.77 -8.70 -17.73
C ILE A 6 -3.48 -8.76 -16.90
N ARG A 7 -2.93 -7.59 -16.57
CA ARG A 7 -1.77 -7.47 -15.68
C ARG A 7 -2.23 -7.46 -14.23
N VAL A 8 -1.66 -8.35 -13.43
CA VAL A 8 -2.00 -8.51 -12.02
C VAL A 8 -0.89 -7.90 -11.15
N GLY A 9 -1.27 -7.09 -10.16
CA GLY A 9 -0.39 -6.61 -9.09
C GLY A 9 -0.76 -7.22 -7.74
N ASN A 10 0.08 -7.02 -6.73
CA ASN A 10 -0.17 -7.51 -5.36
C ASN A 10 0.27 -6.46 -4.33
N ALA A 11 -0.20 -6.57 -3.09
CA ALA A 11 0.21 -5.72 -1.99
C ALA A 11 1.17 -6.45 -1.04
N PRO A 12 2.10 -5.75 -0.37
CA PRO A 12 3.00 -6.34 0.62
C PRO A 12 2.30 -7.07 1.78
N CYS A 13 1.03 -6.78 2.05
CA CYS A 13 0.25 -7.46 3.10
C CYS A 13 0.15 -8.98 2.89
N SER A 14 0.21 -9.47 1.65
CA SER A 14 0.29 -10.91 1.34
C SER A 14 1.55 -11.60 1.91
N TRP A 15 2.57 -10.81 2.26
CA TRP A 15 3.82 -11.25 2.93
C TRP A 15 3.84 -10.94 4.43
N GLY A 16 2.69 -10.62 5.04
CA GLY A 16 2.59 -10.27 6.45
C GLY A 16 3.05 -8.84 6.78
N VAL A 17 3.27 -7.99 5.77
CA VAL A 17 3.54 -6.56 5.97
C VAL A 17 2.21 -5.84 6.16
N ILE A 18 1.75 -5.82 7.41
CA ILE A 18 0.47 -5.23 7.81
C ILE A 18 0.71 -4.28 8.99
N GLU A 19 0.21 -3.04 8.91
CA GLU A 19 0.29 -2.08 10.02
C GLU A 19 -0.21 -2.70 11.33
N ASN A 20 0.49 -2.44 12.44
CA ASN A 20 0.07 -2.81 13.80
C ASN A 20 -0.14 -4.32 14.07
N VAL A 21 0.40 -5.21 13.23
CA VAL A 21 0.38 -6.68 13.46
C VAL A 21 1.78 -7.20 13.78
N GLU A 22 1.96 -7.88 14.90
CA GLU A 22 3.24 -8.50 15.28
C GLU A 22 3.59 -9.72 14.40
N GLY A 23 4.88 -9.93 14.12
CA GLY A 23 5.38 -11.09 13.37
C GLY A 23 6.71 -10.84 12.67
N GLU A 24 7.38 -11.91 12.25
CA GLU A 24 8.55 -11.79 11.36
C GLU A 24 8.11 -11.25 10.00
N ARG A 25 8.64 -10.09 9.63
CA ARG A 25 8.37 -9.45 8.33
C ARG A 25 9.60 -9.58 7.44
N GLY A 26 9.41 -10.05 6.21
CA GLY A 26 10.44 -9.91 5.20
C GLY A 26 10.72 -8.43 4.91
N GLY A 27 11.99 -8.06 4.76
CA GLY A 27 12.32 -6.72 4.27
C GLY A 27 11.75 -6.48 2.87
N TYR A 28 11.53 -5.22 2.50
CA TYR A 28 10.90 -4.87 1.22
C TYR A 28 11.57 -5.51 0.01
N ALA A 29 12.91 -5.63 0.01
CA ALA A 29 13.65 -6.22 -1.10
C ALA A 29 13.21 -7.66 -1.36
N LYS A 30 13.09 -8.48 -0.30
CA LYS A 30 12.63 -9.87 -0.39
C LYS A 30 11.20 -9.95 -0.92
N VAL A 31 10.29 -9.10 -0.42
CA VAL A 31 8.90 -9.05 -0.88
C VAL A 31 8.82 -8.71 -2.37
N LEU A 32 9.56 -7.70 -2.81
CA LEU A 32 9.60 -7.30 -4.23
C LEU A 32 10.24 -8.39 -5.11
N ASP A 33 11.30 -9.06 -4.63
CA ASP A 33 11.93 -10.18 -5.34
C ASP A 33 10.93 -11.33 -5.55
N GLU A 34 10.20 -11.70 -4.49
CA GLU A 34 9.22 -12.79 -4.54
C GLU A 34 7.98 -12.42 -5.39
N MET A 35 7.53 -11.15 -5.34
CA MET A 35 6.48 -10.66 -6.24
C MET A 35 6.86 -10.82 -7.71
N ALA A 36 8.07 -10.39 -8.07
CA ALA A 36 8.57 -10.48 -9.43
C ALA A 36 8.77 -11.94 -9.86
N ALA A 37 9.35 -12.79 -8.99
CA ALA A 37 9.52 -14.22 -9.26
C ALA A 37 8.18 -14.95 -9.47
N THR A 38 7.12 -14.50 -8.81
CA THR A 38 5.75 -15.03 -8.97
C THR A 38 5.09 -14.59 -10.29
N GLY A 39 5.60 -13.53 -10.93
CA GLY A 39 5.06 -13.00 -12.18
C GLY A 39 4.07 -11.85 -12.02
N PHE A 40 4.00 -11.22 -10.84
CA PHE A 40 3.23 -9.98 -10.70
C PHE A 40 3.86 -8.86 -11.53
N ALA A 41 3.00 -8.04 -12.15
CA ALA A 41 3.41 -6.91 -12.98
C ALA A 41 3.56 -5.60 -12.19
N GLY A 42 3.19 -5.61 -10.91
CA GLY A 42 3.22 -4.42 -10.08
C GLY A 42 2.90 -4.67 -8.62
N THR A 43 3.03 -3.61 -7.83
CA THR A 43 2.85 -3.63 -6.40
C THR A 43 2.10 -2.40 -5.90
N GLU A 44 1.47 -2.53 -4.74
CA GLU A 44 1.09 -1.39 -3.91
C GLU A 44 2.27 -0.94 -3.05
N LEU A 45 2.26 0.32 -2.61
CA LEU A 45 3.34 0.89 -1.79
C LEU A 45 3.54 0.13 -0.46
N GLY A 46 2.46 -0.44 0.08
CA GLY A 46 2.41 -0.92 1.46
C GLY A 46 2.44 0.22 2.47
N ASP A 47 2.73 -0.13 3.73
CA ASP A 47 2.82 0.80 4.85
C ASP A 47 3.87 1.89 4.59
N TRP A 48 3.59 3.12 5.03
CA TRP A 48 4.54 4.22 4.86
C TRP A 48 5.87 3.92 5.57
N GLY A 49 6.98 3.93 4.81
CA GLY A 49 8.30 3.61 5.33
C GLY A 49 8.69 2.14 5.29
N PHE A 50 7.80 1.24 4.85
CA PHE A 50 8.18 -0.15 4.55
C PHE A 50 9.15 -0.21 3.35
N MET A 51 8.78 0.47 2.26
CA MET A 51 9.66 0.74 1.12
C MET A 51 10.36 2.10 1.26
N PRO A 52 11.43 2.38 0.48
CA PRO A 52 12.07 3.69 0.47
C PRO A 52 11.07 4.84 0.23
N THR A 53 11.23 5.91 0.99
CA THR A 53 10.41 7.11 0.85
C THR A 53 11.04 8.13 -0.10
N ASP A 54 12.34 8.03 -0.36
CA ASP A 54 12.96 8.77 -1.46
C ASP A 54 12.40 8.26 -2.80
N PRO A 55 11.82 9.13 -3.64
CA PRO A 55 11.16 8.70 -4.88
C PRO A 55 12.11 8.08 -5.92
N ASP A 56 13.37 8.53 -5.96
CA ASP A 56 14.34 8.05 -6.95
C ASP A 56 14.86 6.67 -6.51
N GLU A 57 15.11 6.48 -5.22
CA GLU A 57 15.43 5.17 -4.63
C GLU A 57 14.29 4.16 -4.83
N LEU A 58 13.04 4.55 -4.51
CA LEU A 58 11.87 3.69 -4.68
C LEU A 58 11.70 3.29 -6.15
N ARG A 59 11.83 4.24 -7.08
CA ARG A 59 11.76 3.96 -8.52
C ARG A 59 12.86 2.99 -8.95
N ALA A 60 14.09 3.14 -8.45
CA ALA A 60 15.19 2.24 -8.75
C ALA A 60 14.92 0.82 -8.24
N GLU A 61 14.41 0.67 -7.02
CA GLU A 61 14.08 -0.65 -6.45
C GLU A 61 13.01 -1.40 -7.24
N LEU A 62 11.98 -0.68 -7.69
CA LEU A 62 10.91 -1.25 -8.52
C LEU A 62 11.40 -1.60 -9.93
N ALA A 63 12.22 -0.73 -10.54
CA ALA A 63 12.76 -0.93 -11.87
C ALA A 63 13.69 -2.15 -11.97
N LYS A 64 14.48 -2.45 -10.92
CA LYS A 64 15.31 -3.67 -10.85
C LYS A 64 14.52 -4.96 -11.08
N ARG A 65 13.22 -4.93 -10.82
CA ARG A 65 12.31 -6.09 -10.82
C ARG A 65 11.18 -5.97 -11.83
N ASN A 66 11.19 -4.90 -12.64
CA ASN A 66 10.14 -4.59 -13.61
C ASN A 66 8.73 -4.53 -12.98
N LEU A 67 8.62 -4.02 -11.75
CA LEU A 67 7.36 -3.84 -11.05
C LEU A 67 6.83 -2.41 -11.23
N LYS A 68 5.57 -2.25 -11.60
CA LYS A 68 4.90 -0.95 -11.57
C LYS A 68 4.35 -0.64 -10.18
N LEU A 69 4.54 0.58 -9.68
CA LEU A 69 3.78 1.08 -8.52
C LEU A 69 2.37 1.45 -8.96
N LEU A 70 1.35 0.90 -8.32
CA LEU A 70 -0.05 1.02 -8.77
C LEU A 70 -0.92 1.88 -7.83
N ALA A 71 -0.86 1.57 -6.54
CA ALA A 71 -1.74 2.16 -5.54
C ALA A 71 -1.14 2.10 -4.13
N SER A 72 -1.85 2.65 -3.16
CA SER A 72 -1.54 2.51 -1.74
C SER A 72 -2.81 2.64 -0.91
N TRP A 73 -2.92 1.82 0.14
CA TRP A 73 -3.85 2.04 1.23
C TRP A 73 -3.35 3.16 2.13
N VAL A 74 -4.26 4.05 2.56
CA VAL A 74 -3.98 5.06 3.58
C VAL A 74 -5.04 4.96 4.66
N SER A 75 -4.59 4.62 5.87
CA SER A 75 -5.41 4.63 7.09
C SER A 75 -5.74 6.08 7.45
N VAL A 76 -7.02 6.42 7.49
CA VAL A 76 -7.54 7.75 7.84
C VAL A 76 -8.53 7.65 8.99
N LYS A 77 -8.80 8.76 9.70
CA LYS A 77 -9.77 8.79 10.81
C LYS A 77 -10.96 9.70 10.46
N LEU A 78 -11.75 9.27 9.48
CA LEU A 78 -12.88 10.07 8.96
C LEU A 78 -13.95 10.38 10.02
N HIS A 79 -14.06 9.54 11.03
CA HIS A 79 -15.04 9.68 12.10
C HIS A 79 -14.67 10.73 13.16
N ASP A 80 -13.41 11.17 13.24
CA ASP A 80 -12.92 12.11 14.22
C ASP A 80 -12.47 13.43 13.55
N PRO A 81 -13.25 14.52 13.67
CA PRO A 81 -12.89 15.82 13.11
C PRO A 81 -11.54 16.36 13.57
N ALA A 82 -11.08 16.00 14.77
CA ALA A 82 -9.78 16.46 15.27
C ALA A 82 -8.60 15.85 14.48
N GLU A 83 -8.81 14.71 13.82
CA GLU A 83 -7.80 13.94 13.11
C GLU A 83 -7.85 14.16 11.58
N HIS A 84 -8.83 14.91 11.08
CA HIS A 84 -9.02 15.14 9.64
C HIS A 84 -7.79 15.78 8.99
N ALA A 85 -7.22 16.81 9.63
CA ALA A 85 -6.05 17.51 9.08
C ALA A 85 -4.83 16.59 8.94
N ALA A 86 -4.58 15.72 9.93
CA ALA A 86 -3.51 14.73 9.86
C ALA A 86 -3.78 13.67 8.78
N SER A 87 -5.02 13.16 8.74
CA SER A 87 -5.46 12.18 7.74
C SER A 87 -5.33 12.70 6.31
N GLU A 88 -5.72 13.96 6.07
CA GLU A 88 -5.55 14.63 4.78
C GLU A 88 -4.08 14.77 4.41
N ALA A 89 -3.23 15.19 5.36
CA ALA A 89 -1.80 15.34 5.13
C ALA A 89 -1.14 14.01 4.73
N ASP A 90 -1.51 12.90 5.39
CA ASP A 90 -1.02 11.56 5.05
C ASP A 90 -1.51 11.11 3.68
N ALA A 91 -2.80 11.28 3.38
CA ALA A 91 -3.38 10.96 2.07
C ALA A 91 -2.69 11.72 0.93
N VAL A 92 -2.51 13.03 1.08
CA VAL A 92 -1.86 13.88 0.08
C VAL A 92 -0.38 13.55 -0.05
N ARG A 93 0.33 13.25 1.05
CA ARG A 93 1.72 12.80 1.02
C ARG A 93 1.86 11.52 0.18
N THR A 94 1.03 10.53 0.45
CA THR A 94 1.05 9.25 -0.28
C THR A 94 0.67 9.44 -1.75
N ALA A 95 -0.36 10.21 -2.06
CA ALA A 95 -0.73 10.51 -3.45
C ALA A 95 0.41 11.16 -4.24
N ARG A 96 1.14 12.11 -3.62
CA ARG A 96 2.31 12.74 -4.24
C ARG A 96 3.43 11.73 -4.51
N GLN A 97 3.68 10.80 -3.59
CA GLN A 97 4.65 9.72 -3.79
C GLN A 97 4.26 8.84 -4.98
N LEU A 98 3.00 8.38 -5.02
CA LEU A 98 2.48 7.56 -6.11
C LEU A 98 2.58 8.27 -7.46
N ALA A 99 2.19 9.55 -7.52
CA ALA A 99 2.26 10.35 -8.74
C ALA A 99 3.71 10.52 -9.21
N ARG A 100 4.64 10.76 -8.28
CA ARG A 100 6.06 10.96 -8.60
C ARG A 100 6.74 9.67 -9.04
N VAL A 101 6.35 8.50 -8.52
CA VAL A 101 7.03 7.23 -8.80
C VAL A 101 6.34 6.42 -9.90
N GLY A 102 5.02 6.23 -9.82
CA GLY A 102 4.27 5.37 -10.74
C GLY A 102 3.40 6.10 -11.76
N GLY A 103 3.28 7.43 -11.65
CA GLY A 103 2.60 8.29 -12.62
C GLY A 103 1.22 8.79 -12.15
N PRO A 104 0.60 9.71 -12.91
CA PRO A 104 -0.57 10.46 -12.49
C PRO A 104 -1.86 9.64 -12.38
N ASP A 105 -1.91 8.45 -13.00
CA ASP A 105 -3.10 7.59 -13.03
C ASP A 105 -3.18 6.64 -11.81
N ASN A 106 -2.22 6.73 -10.89
CA ASN A 106 -2.19 5.91 -9.69
C ASN A 106 -3.21 6.41 -8.65
N LEU A 107 -3.70 5.48 -7.84
CA LEU A 107 -4.80 5.74 -6.90
C LEU A 107 -4.37 5.51 -5.45
N ILE A 108 -4.90 6.31 -4.54
CA ILE A 108 -4.90 5.97 -3.11
C ILE A 108 -6.27 5.41 -2.75
N VAL A 109 -6.28 4.40 -1.88
CA VAL A 109 -7.50 3.89 -1.26
C VAL A 109 -7.52 4.38 0.17
N LEU A 110 -8.48 5.25 0.48
CA LEU A 110 -8.69 5.75 1.83
C LEU A 110 -9.62 4.80 2.56
N GLY A 111 -9.26 4.41 3.78
CA GLY A 111 -10.16 3.69 4.65
C GLY A 111 -9.95 4.02 6.10
N ASN A 112 -11.01 3.85 6.88
CA ASN A 112 -10.91 4.12 8.31
C ASN A 112 -9.94 3.11 8.94
N ASP A 113 -9.14 3.58 9.90
CA ASP A 113 -8.30 2.71 10.73
C ASP A 113 -9.11 1.50 11.23
N PRO A 114 -8.74 0.27 10.84
CA PRO A 114 -9.46 -0.93 11.21
C PRO A 114 -8.92 -1.57 12.51
N TYR A 115 -7.83 -1.06 13.08
CA TYR A 115 -7.08 -1.74 14.14
C TYR A 115 -7.20 -1.06 15.50
N MET A 116 -7.30 0.27 15.54
CA MET A 116 -7.13 1.02 16.79
C MET A 116 -8.42 1.24 17.58
N ASP A 117 -9.60 0.93 17.02
CA ASP A 117 -10.88 1.01 17.73
C ASP A 117 -11.30 -0.39 18.23
N PRO A 118 -11.22 -0.67 19.54
CA PRO A 118 -11.57 -1.97 20.10
C PRO A 118 -13.02 -2.37 19.81
N MET A 119 -13.93 -1.40 19.69
CA MET A 119 -15.33 -1.68 19.40
C MET A 119 -15.53 -2.12 17.94
N ARG A 120 -14.74 -1.58 17.00
CA ARG A 120 -14.78 -2.06 15.61
C ARG A 120 -14.25 -3.47 15.50
N THR A 121 -13.13 -3.76 16.15
CA THR A 121 -12.57 -5.12 16.20
C THR A 121 -13.55 -6.10 16.84
N LEU A 122 -14.19 -5.72 17.95
CA LEU A 122 -15.18 -6.54 18.63
C LEU A 122 -16.41 -6.86 17.76
N ASN A 123 -16.81 -5.98 16.85
CA ASN A 123 -18.01 -6.14 16.04
C ASN A 123 -17.73 -6.53 14.57
N SER A 124 -16.47 -6.57 14.14
CA SER A 124 -16.10 -6.90 12.76
C SER A 124 -16.62 -8.28 12.35
N GLY A 125 -17.24 -8.34 11.16
CA GLY A 125 -17.81 -9.57 10.59
C GLY A 125 -19.03 -10.14 11.33
N ARG A 126 -19.59 -9.43 12.31
CA ARG A 126 -20.77 -9.86 13.06
C ARG A 126 -22.03 -9.16 12.54
N LEU A 127 -23.07 -9.94 12.26
CA LEU A 127 -24.44 -9.47 12.06
C LEU A 127 -25.20 -9.73 13.36
N THR A 128 -25.35 -8.71 14.20
CA THR A 128 -26.14 -8.76 15.44
C THR A 128 -27.38 -7.91 15.32
#